data_AF-A0A1E1MUM5-F1
#
_entry.id   AF-A0A1E1MUM5-F1
#
_cell.length_a   1.000
_cell.length_b   1.000
_cell.length_c   1.000
_cell.angle_alpha   90.00
_cell.angle_beta   90.00
_cell.angle_gamma   90.00
#
_symmetry.space_group_name_H-M   'P 1'
#
loop_
_entity.id
_entity.type
_entity.pdbx_description
1 polymer ?
#
loop_
_entity_poly.entity_id
_entity_poly.type
_entity_poly.pdbx_seq_one_letter_code
_entity_poly.pdbx_strand_id
1 'polypeptide(L)'
;MPRGSMIPQKGVAEPGVAVHLSTYTESSPSSSHPQPQSDGRHRQPDQNEEQSHEPPPYSGPTSSTMTPIRTTAPQAQQSYPGLPRLNYSLYTPPTFTLSEDQKTLTSQCPELSIYPTKLNSLIQSLATVPPKPQIRITGKSSNGVVDFDLRINLMNLIVPEEGKPGSGGGRMNYVKIIGKGEMGFRGEGKEAQVPDLRSLEEWARRYCEDQSSIKRFVLERTVINWNTSYLEGSLLSLISSTSYRGHVTVLFPLTHSRVVVHSPDKVNRFFSDVTKLFTGTKKYEVIKSIWPYADVARGENDGMGRRCAVQEEEVWFSDWRDAIRHAIVAKRKGWVTVEDRLEFLMEPKPGEVGKPEDWGSF
;
A
#
# COMPACT_ATOMS: atom_id res chain seq x y z
N MET A 1 33.29 -19.69 44.16
CA MET A 1 33.71 -20.69 43.16
C MET A 1 32.47 -21.23 42.44
N PRO A 2 32.13 -20.73 41.25
CA PRO A 2 31.02 -21.23 40.45
C PRO A 2 31.49 -22.28 39.41
N ARG A 3 30.68 -23.31 39.17
CA ARG A 3 30.68 -24.14 37.95
C ARG A 3 29.25 -24.02 37.40
N GLY A 4 28.95 -23.86 36.14
CA GLY A 4 29.69 -23.89 34.88
C GLY A 4 28.59 -24.03 33.82
N SER A 5 28.50 -23.05 32.91
CA SER A 5 27.46 -22.90 31.90
C SER A 5 27.44 -24.06 30.89
N MET A 6 26.25 -24.48 30.46
CA MET A 6 26.06 -25.22 29.20
C MET A 6 24.82 -24.71 28.47
N ILE A 7 25.12 -24.05 27.35
CA ILE A 7 24.20 -23.51 26.34
C ILE A 7 23.87 -24.63 25.34
N PRO A 8 22.61 -24.89 24.97
CA PRO A 8 22.30 -25.66 23.79
C PRO A 8 22.29 -24.75 22.55
N GLN A 9 23.13 -25.10 21.58
CA GLN A 9 23.28 -24.44 20.29
C GLN A 9 22.00 -24.47 19.46
N LYS A 10 21.69 -23.32 18.86
CA LYS A 10 20.59 -23.09 17.93
C LYS A 10 20.95 -23.72 16.58
N GLY A 11 20.20 -24.75 16.18
CA GLY A 11 20.31 -25.39 14.88
C GLY A 11 19.93 -24.42 13.75
N VAL A 12 20.78 -24.43 12.72
CA VAL A 12 20.68 -23.69 11.47
C VAL A 12 19.41 -24.09 10.72
N ALA A 13 18.58 -23.10 10.35
CA ALA A 13 17.42 -23.31 9.48
C ALA A 13 17.81 -22.90 8.05
N GLU A 14 17.71 -23.86 7.13
CA GLU A 14 17.93 -23.66 5.70
C GLU A 14 16.80 -22.82 5.05
N PRO A 15 17.11 -22.04 4.00
CA PRO A 15 16.13 -21.19 3.32
C PRO A 15 15.24 -21.99 2.36
N GLY A 16 13.92 -21.82 2.51
CA GLY A 16 12.91 -22.37 1.62
C GLY A 16 12.89 -21.68 0.25
N VAL A 17 12.70 -22.51 -0.78
CA VAL A 17 12.85 -22.24 -2.21
C VAL A 17 11.87 -21.16 -2.74
N ALA A 18 12.41 -20.14 -3.39
CA ALA A 18 11.68 -19.21 -4.26
C ALA A 18 11.65 -19.75 -5.70
N VAL A 19 10.46 -19.85 -6.30
CA VAL A 19 10.29 -20.28 -7.69
C VAL A 19 10.38 -19.04 -8.59
N HIS A 20 11.52 -18.89 -9.28
CA HIS A 20 11.73 -17.86 -10.30
C HIS A 20 11.32 -18.38 -11.69
N LEU A 21 10.50 -17.60 -12.39
CA LEU A 21 10.13 -17.85 -13.78
C LEU A 21 11.20 -17.22 -14.70
N SER A 22 12.03 -18.04 -15.34
CA SER A 22 13.04 -17.61 -16.30
C SER A 22 12.41 -17.39 -17.68
N THR A 23 12.60 -16.21 -18.28
CA THR A 23 12.36 -16.00 -19.71
C THR A 23 13.71 -15.89 -20.41
N TYR A 24 13.98 -16.85 -21.28
CA TYR A 24 15.08 -16.86 -22.23
C TYR A 24 14.84 -15.82 -23.32
N THR A 25 15.83 -14.99 -23.62
CA THR A 25 15.94 -14.30 -24.92
C THR A 25 17.39 -14.37 -25.37
N GLU A 26 17.61 -15.09 -26.46
CA GLU A 26 18.87 -15.20 -27.19
C GLU A 26 19.33 -13.84 -27.70
N SER A 27 20.61 -13.57 -27.47
CA SER A 27 21.41 -12.53 -28.10
C SER A 27 22.04 -13.04 -29.40
N SER A 28 22.10 -12.20 -30.45
CA SER A 28 23.28 -11.93 -31.31
C SER A 28 22.85 -11.23 -32.63
N PRO A 29 23.76 -10.59 -33.40
CA PRO A 29 24.59 -9.46 -33.01
C PRO A 29 24.64 -8.33 -34.08
N SER A 30 25.26 -7.21 -33.72
CA SER A 30 25.60 -6.06 -34.58
C SER A 30 26.74 -6.33 -35.58
N SER A 31 26.75 -5.63 -36.72
CA SER A 31 27.92 -5.07 -37.46
C SER A 31 27.44 -4.52 -38.82
N SER A 32 27.53 -3.23 -39.19
CA SER A 32 28.66 -2.30 -39.44
C SER A 32 29.52 -2.63 -40.67
N HIS A 33 29.38 -1.88 -41.78
CA HIS A 33 30.48 -1.21 -42.54
C HIS A 33 30.00 -0.41 -43.79
N PRO A 34 30.83 0.43 -44.47
CA PRO A 34 30.51 1.84 -44.76
C PRO A 34 30.50 2.22 -46.26
N GLN A 35 30.13 3.47 -46.59
CA GLN A 35 30.48 4.10 -47.87
C GLN A 35 30.84 5.59 -47.69
N PRO A 36 31.92 6.08 -48.32
CA PRO A 36 32.19 7.51 -48.46
C PRO A 36 32.02 8.04 -49.91
N GLN A 37 31.65 9.33 -49.97
CA GLN A 37 32.02 10.38 -50.93
C GLN A 37 31.68 10.29 -52.44
N SER A 38 31.03 11.35 -52.94
CA SER A 38 31.51 12.29 -54.00
C SER A 38 30.32 13.15 -54.48
N ASP A 39 30.32 14.45 -54.18
CA ASP A 39 30.74 15.59 -55.03
C ASP A 39 29.62 16.20 -55.91
N GLY A 40 29.44 17.52 -55.81
CA GLY A 40 28.59 18.29 -56.71
C GLY A 40 28.20 19.68 -56.19
N ARG A 41 29.01 20.70 -56.53
CA ARG A 41 28.78 22.14 -56.27
C ARG A 41 27.53 22.68 -57.01
N HIS A 42 26.81 23.65 -56.41
CA HIS A 42 26.64 25.04 -56.94
C HIS A 42 25.64 25.94 -56.17
N ARG A 43 26.15 27.12 -55.75
CA ARG A 43 25.58 28.50 -55.85
C ARG A 43 24.32 28.95 -55.04
N GLN A 44 24.55 29.89 -54.10
CA GLN A 44 23.64 30.91 -53.50
C GLN A 44 23.27 32.04 -54.52
N PRO A 45 22.50 33.11 -54.18
CA PRO A 45 21.39 33.37 -53.22
C PRO A 45 20.20 34.15 -53.88
N ASP A 46 19.10 34.42 -53.15
CA ASP A 46 18.28 35.66 -53.15
C ASP A 46 16.85 35.38 -52.60
N GLN A 47 16.51 35.92 -51.42
CA GLN A 47 15.76 37.18 -51.21
C GLN A 47 14.33 37.16 -51.77
N ASN A 48 13.35 37.05 -50.86
CA ASN A 48 12.15 37.88 -50.92
C ASN A 48 11.61 38.05 -49.49
N GLU A 49 11.72 39.28 -49.00
CA GLU A 49 11.00 39.80 -47.85
C GLU A 49 9.52 39.95 -48.22
N GLU A 50 8.63 39.35 -47.43
CA GLU A 50 7.25 39.83 -47.34
C GLU A 50 6.88 39.89 -45.86
N GLN A 51 7.10 41.08 -45.30
CA GLN A 51 6.78 41.45 -43.94
C GLN A 51 5.26 41.58 -43.81
N SER A 52 4.58 40.49 -43.49
CA SER A 52 3.15 40.52 -43.13
C SER A 52 2.99 40.70 -41.63
N HIS A 53 2.47 41.87 -41.25
CA HIS A 53 2.06 42.22 -39.89
C HIS A 53 0.77 41.49 -39.51
N GLU A 54 0.85 40.44 -38.69
CA GLU A 54 -0.30 39.92 -37.94
C GLU A 54 0.04 39.80 -36.44
N PRO A 55 -0.91 40.11 -35.53
CA PRO A 55 -0.71 39.97 -34.09
C PRO A 55 -0.67 38.48 -33.67
N PRO A 56 0.10 38.08 -32.62
CA PRO A 56 -0.03 36.76 -32.00
C PRO A 56 -1.26 36.78 -31.04
N PRO A 57 -1.72 35.72 -30.31
CA PRO A 57 -1.28 34.33 -30.13
C PRO A 57 -2.46 33.29 -29.95
N TYR A 58 -2.10 32.02 -29.70
CA TYR A 58 -2.74 30.98 -28.85
C TYR A 58 -4.28 30.94 -28.62
N SER A 59 -4.96 29.85 -29.05
CA SER A 59 -6.05 29.14 -28.30
C SER A 59 -6.57 27.88 -29.00
N GLY A 60 -6.53 26.73 -28.30
CA GLY A 60 -7.51 25.64 -28.40
C GLY A 60 -7.02 24.27 -28.89
N PRO A 61 -7.12 23.17 -28.09
CA PRO A 61 -6.95 21.83 -28.63
C PRO A 61 -8.25 21.43 -29.33
N THR A 62 -8.24 21.43 -30.67
CA THR A 62 -9.29 20.75 -31.44
C THR A 62 -8.67 19.80 -32.43
N SER A 63 -8.75 18.51 -32.12
CA SER A 63 -8.80 17.47 -33.14
C SER A 63 -9.68 16.35 -32.64
N SER A 64 -10.96 16.51 -32.94
CA SER A 64 -11.95 15.45 -32.96
C SER A 64 -11.67 14.56 -34.16
N THR A 65 -11.12 13.35 -33.98
CA THR A 65 -11.49 12.16 -34.76
C THR A 65 -10.72 10.92 -34.28
N MET A 66 -11.44 9.96 -33.71
CA MET A 66 -11.62 8.59 -34.23
C MET A 66 -12.21 7.74 -33.11
N THR A 67 -13.50 7.42 -33.23
CA THR A 67 -14.14 6.35 -32.47
C THR A 67 -13.77 5.01 -33.10
N PRO A 68 -13.10 4.09 -32.40
CA PRO A 68 -13.10 2.69 -32.79
C PRO A 68 -14.27 1.96 -32.11
N ILE A 69 -14.86 1.11 -32.93
CA ILE A 69 -15.95 0.16 -32.70
C ILE A 69 -15.86 -0.52 -31.32
N ARG A 70 -16.99 -0.53 -30.58
CA ARG A 70 -17.19 -1.35 -29.39
C ARG A 70 -17.22 -2.84 -29.77
N THR A 71 -16.07 -3.47 -29.80
CA THR A 71 -15.95 -4.87 -29.39
C THR A 71 -15.96 -4.90 -27.87
N THR A 72 -16.86 -5.67 -27.25
CA THR A 72 -16.89 -5.89 -25.81
C THR A 72 -15.58 -6.54 -25.37
N ALA A 73 -14.61 -5.69 -25.04
CA ALA A 73 -13.36 -6.10 -24.44
C ALA A 73 -13.66 -6.72 -23.06
N PRO A 74 -12.90 -7.75 -22.62
CA PRO A 74 -12.89 -8.13 -21.22
C PRO A 74 -12.61 -6.87 -20.41
N GLN A 75 -13.43 -6.58 -19.40
CA GLN A 75 -13.37 -5.32 -18.63
C GLN A 75 -11.93 -4.99 -18.28
N ALA A 76 -11.36 -4.01 -19.00
CA ALA A 76 -10.03 -3.51 -18.71
C ALA A 76 -10.04 -3.06 -17.25
N GLN A 77 -9.09 -3.55 -16.45
CA GLN A 77 -8.92 -3.10 -15.09
C GLN A 77 -8.92 -1.58 -15.10
N GLN A 78 -9.90 -0.96 -14.43
CA GLN A 78 -10.03 0.49 -14.40
C GLN A 78 -8.74 1.06 -13.80
N SER A 79 -7.95 1.71 -14.63
CA SER A 79 -6.75 2.42 -14.20
C SER A 79 -7.14 3.86 -13.88
N TYR A 80 -6.79 4.31 -12.69
CA TYR A 80 -7.03 5.67 -12.23
C TYR A 80 -5.69 6.40 -12.23
N PRO A 81 -5.47 7.41 -13.10
CA PRO A 81 -4.24 8.20 -13.10
C PRO A 81 -3.97 8.79 -11.71
N GLY A 82 -2.71 8.75 -11.27
CA GLY A 82 -2.29 9.26 -9.96
C GLY A 82 -2.60 8.34 -8.77
N LEU A 83 -3.31 7.23 -8.98
CA LEU A 83 -3.55 6.22 -7.94
C LEU A 83 -2.73 4.94 -8.18
N PRO A 84 -2.36 4.20 -7.11
CA PRO A 84 -1.72 2.91 -7.26
C PRO A 84 -2.53 1.95 -8.15
N ARG A 85 -1.84 1.17 -8.99
CA ARG A 85 -2.48 0.22 -9.92
C ARG A 85 -3.06 -0.99 -9.16
N LEU A 86 -4.25 -0.82 -8.59
CA LEU A 86 -4.92 -1.84 -7.79
C LEU A 86 -6.29 -2.16 -8.40
N ASN A 87 -6.76 -3.39 -8.14
CA ASN A 87 -8.16 -3.70 -8.41
C ASN A 87 -9.04 -3.19 -7.25
N TYR A 88 -9.47 -1.94 -7.35
CA TYR A 88 -10.22 -1.27 -6.30
C TYR A 88 -11.59 -1.90 -5.99
N SER A 89 -12.17 -2.68 -6.90
CA SER A 89 -13.44 -3.39 -6.65
C SER A 89 -13.31 -4.44 -5.53
N LEU A 90 -12.08 -4.85 -5.19
CA LEU A 90 -11.81 -5.79 -4.10
C LEU A 90 -11.90 -5.15 -2.70
N TYR A 91 -12.01 -3.82 -2.60
CA TYR A 91 -12.35 -3.14 -1.35
C TYR A 91 -13.85 -3.09 -1.07
N THR A 92 -14.68 -3.31 -2.10
CA THR A 92 -16.14 -3.40 -1.99
C THR A 92 -16.69 -4.62 -2.73
N PRO A 93 -16.26 -5.86 -2.38
CA PRO A 93 -16.75 -7.04 -3.07
C PRO A 93 -18.27 -7.20 -2.89
N PRO A 94 -18.98 -7.80 -3.86
CA PRO A 94 -20.40 -8.09 -3.71
C PRO A 94 -20.66 -8.90 -2.44
N THR A 95 -21.77 -8.62 -1.74
CA THR A 95 -22.18 -9.27 -0.47
C THR A 95 -21.31 -8.98 0.75
N PHE A 96 -20.31 -8.08 0.64
CA PHE A 96 -19.53 -7.63 1.78
C PHE A 96 -20.02 -6.26 2.29
N THR A 97 -19.95 -6.09 3.61
CA THR A 97 -20.19 -4.82 4.29
C THR A 97 -18.91 -4.39 4.99
N LEU A 98 -18.51 -3.13 4.80
CA LEU A 98 -17.40 -2.53 5.54
C LEU A 98 -17.88 -2.02 6.91
N SER A 99 -17.13 -2.31 7.97
CA SER A 99 -17.38 -1.78 9.30
C SER A 99 -17.24 -0.26 9.37
N GLU A 100 -17.89 0.37 10.35
CA GLU A 100 -17.87 1.84 10.53
C GLU A 100 -16.46 2.41 10.73
N ASP A 101 -15.59 1.66 11.43
CA ASP A 101 -14.18 1.98 11.61
C ASP A 101 -13.31 1.76 10.36
N GLN A 102 -13.94 1.35 9.25
CA GLN A 102 -13.32 1.03 7.97
C GLN A 102 -12.24 -0.05 8.06
N LYS A 103 -12.24 -0.88 9.11
CA LYS A 103 -11.19 -1.87 9.35
C LYS A 103 -11.51 -3.23 8.73
N THR A 104 -12.78 -3.63 8.81
CA THR A 104 -13.21 -5.02 8.57
C THR A 104 -14.26 -5.10 7.48
N LEU A 105 -13.97 -5.86 6.42
CA LEU A 105 -14.94 -6.29 5.43
C LEU A 105 -15.55 -7.62 5.87
N THR A 106 -16.86 -7.67 5.98
CA THR A 106 -17.58 -8.84 6.49
C THR A 106 -18.57 -9.37 5.46
N SER A 107 -18.63 -10.69 5.28
CA SER A 107 -19.67 -11.37 4.50
C SER A 107 -20.28 -12.53 5.27
N GLN A 108 -21.57 -12.75 5.06
CA GLN A 108 -22.33 -13.91 5.54
C GLN A 108 -22.85 -14.76 4.35
N CYS A 109 -22.28 -14.59 3.15
CA CYS A 109 -22.70 -15.31 1.96
C CYS A 109 -22.57 -16.83 2.14
N PRO A 110 -23.66 -17.62 2.09
CA PRO A 110 -23.63 -19.05 2.36
C PRO A 110 -22.65 -19.83 1.47
N GLU A 111 -22.51 -19.41 0.21
CA GLU A 111 -21.65 -20.07 -0.76
C GLU A 111 -20.18 -20.10 -0.31
N LEU A 112 -19.73 -19.06 0.40
CA LEU A 112 -18.36 -18.95 0.90
C LEU A 112 -18.09 -19.86 2.10
N SER A 113 -19.14 -20.40 2.72
CA SER A 113 -19.04 -21.37 3.82
C SER A 113 -19.36 -22.80 3.41
N ILE A 114 -19.81 -23.01 2.17
CA ILE A 114 -20.20 -24.32 1.62
C ILE A 114 -19.21 -24.79 0.56
N TYR A 115 -18.71 -23.90 -0.30
CA TYR A 115 -17.87 -24.26 -1.44
C TYR A 115 -16.40 -23.82 -1.23
N PRO A 116 -15.47 -24.76 -0.93
CA PRO A 116 -14.07 -24.43 -0.65
C PRO A 116 -13.37 -23.67 -1.77
N THR A 117 -13.68 -24.01 -3.02
CA THR A 117 -13.08 -23.38 -4.21
C THR A 117 -13.47 -21.91 -4.35
N LYS A 118 -14.73 -21.56 -4.07
CA LYS A 118 -15.22 -20.18 -4.05
C LYS A 118 -14.54 -19.37 -2.95
N LEU A 119 -14.44 -19.91 -1.74
CA LEU A 119 -13.73 -19.26 -0.64
C LEU A 119 -12.25 -19.05 -0.96
N ASN A 120 -11.57 -20.10 -1.43
CA ASN A 120 -10.15 -20.03 -1.80
C ASN A 120 -9.89 -18.95 -2.85
N SER A 121 -10.62 -18.97 -3.97
CA SER A 121 -10.46 -17.99 -5.05
C SER A 121 -10.73 -16.55 -4.58
N LEU A 122 -11.75 -16.36 -3.75
CA LEU A 122 -12.04 -15.05 -3.16
C LEU A 122 -10.91 -14.57 -2.25
N ILE A 123 -10.45 -15.41 -1.32
CA ILE A 123 -9.39 -15.03 -0.37
C ILE A 123 -8.07 -14.74 -1.11
N GLN A 124 -7.73 -15.52 -2.13
CA GLN A 124 -6.58 -15.25 -3.00
C GLN A 124 -6.71 -13.88 -3.67
N SER A 125 -7.88 -13.58 -4.25
CA SER A 125 -8.14 -12.29 -4.90
C SER A 125 -8.03 -11.14 -3.89
N LEU A 126 -8.67 -11.25 -2.73
CA LEU A 126 -8.66 -10.23 -1.67
C LEU A 126 -7.27 -10.00 -1.06
N ALA A 127 -6.38 -11.00 -1.11
CA ALA A 127 -5.01 -10.88 -0.65
C ALA A 127 -4.11 -10.06 -1.61
N THR A 128 -4.57 -9.76 -2.84
CA THR A 128 -3.81 -8.95 -3.82
C THR A 128 -3.93 -7.44 -3.63
N VAL A 129 -4.82 -6.98 -2.74
CA VAL A 129 -4.96 -5.56 -2.41
C VAL A 129 -4.43 -5.26 -1.00
N PRO A 130 -3.75 -4.12 -0.79
CA PRO A 130 -3.16 -3.75 0.49
C PRO A 130 -4.20 -3.28 1.51
N PRO A 131 -3.84 -3.22 2.79
CA PRO A 131 -4.54 -2.32 3.70
C PRO A 131 -4.25 -0.86 3.31
N LYS A 132 -5.00 0.09 3.86
CA LYS A 132 -4.73 1.53 3.69
C LYS A 132 -4.10 2.08 4.98
N PRO A 133 -2.75 2.18 5.06
CA PRO A 133 -2.05 2.78 6.18
C PRO A 133 -2.27 4.29 6.19
N GLN A 134 -2.45 4.83 7.40
CA GLN A 134 -2.70 6.24 7.64
C GLN A 134 -1.82 6.74 8.77
N ILE A 135 -1.52 8.04 8.75
CA ILE A 135 -1.08 8.77 9.93
C ILE A 135 -2.25 9.64 10.38
N ARG A 136 -2.55 9.62 11.68
CA ARG A 136 -3.52 10.51 12.30
C ARG A 136 -2.85 11.33 13.39
N ILE A 137 -2.94 12.65 13.29
CA ILE A 137 -2.33 13.59 14.24
C ILE A 137 -3.47 14.40 14.87
N THR A 138 -3.67 14.25 16.17
CA THR A 138 -4.72 14.96 16.90
C THR A 138 -4.10 15.86 17.95
N GLY A 139 -4.42 17.15 17.92
CA GLY A 139 -4.09 18.12 18.96
C GLY A 139 -5.32 18.46 19.78
N LYS A 140 -5.23 18.31 21.10
CA LYS A 140 -6.26 18.72 22.07
C LYS A 140 -5.73 19.81 23.00
N SER A 141 -6.49 20.88 23.16
CA SER A 141 -6.17 21.90 24.16
C SER A 141 -6.31 21.33 25.58
N SER A 142 -5.82 22.07 26.59
CA SER A 142 -5.91 21.67 28.00
C SER A 142 -7.34 21.43 28.51
N ASN A 143 -8.34 22.05 27.88
CA ASN A 143 -9.76 21.87 28.18
C ASN A 143 -10.39 20.64 27.46
N GLY A 144 -9.60 19.86 26.72
CA GLY A 144 -10.05 18.66 26.01
C GLY A 144 -10.66 18.91 24.61
N VAL A 145 -10.76 20.18 24.17
CA VAL A 145 -11.25 20.52 22.82
C VAL A 145 -10.23 20.10 21.77
N VAL A 146 -10.71 19.44 20.70
CA VAL A 146 -9.86 19.10 19.55
C VAL A 146 -9.59 20.37 18.73
N ASP A 147 -8.35 20.86 18.77
CA ASP A 147 -7.87 21.98 17.96
C ASP A 147 -7.72 21.56 16.50
N PHE A 148 -7.00 20.45 16.26
CA PHE A 148 -6.76 19.89 14.93
C PHE A 148 -6.85 18.36 14.95
N ASP A 149 -7.25 17.77 13.82
CA ASP A 149 -7.31 16.32 13.59
C ASP A 149 -6.96 16.03 12.13
N LEU A 150 -5.69 15.74 11.88
CA LEU A 150 -5.15 15.55 10.55
C LEU A 150 -5.07 14.07 10.20
N ARG A 151 -5.38 13.73 8.95
CA ARG A 151 -5.23 12.37 8.39
C ARG A 151 -4.41 12.43 7.12
N ILE A 152 -3.42 11.54 7.00
CA ILE A 152 -2.56 11.42 5.82
C ILE A 152 -2.60 9.97 5.34
N ASN A 153 -2.76 9.77 4.04
CA ASN A 153 -2.77 8.45 3.41
C ASN A 153 -1.35 8.06 2.99
N LEU A 154 -0.90 6.84 3.33
CA LEU A 154 0.42 6.33 2.97
C LEU A 154 0.37 5.06 2.09
N MET A 155 -0.78 4.74 1.52
CA MET A 155 -0.94 3.54 0.68
C MET A 155 0.02 3.54 -0.52
N ASN A 156 0.37 4.71 -1.05
CA ASN A 156 1.35 4.88 -2.12
C ASN A 156 2.79 4.53 -1.72
N LEU A 157 3.10 4.38 -0.43
CA LEU A 157 4.44 4.01 0.03
C LEU A 157 4.66 2.50 0.14
N ILE A 158 3.57 1.73 0.14
CA ILE A 158 3.60 0.25 0.19
C ILE A 158 3.19 -0.40 -1.14
N VAL A 159 2.79 0.41 -2.12
CA VAL A 159 2.49 -0.03 -3.48
C VAL A 159 3.35 0.78 -4.46
N PRO A 160 4.50 0.22 -4.90
CA PRO A 160 5.35 0.93 -5.84
C PRO A 160 4.65 1.16 -7.18
N GLU A 161 4.96 2.30 -7.79
CA GLU A 161 4.51 2.64 -9.14
C GLU A 161 5.28 1.78 -10.16
N GLU A 162 4.53 1.05 -10.99
CA GLU A 162 5.12 0.19 -12.02
C GLU A 162 5.86 1.03 -13.07
N GLY A 163 7.15 0.73 -13.28
CA GLY A 163 7.96 1.37 -14.32
C GLY A 163 8.73 2.61 -13.87
N LYS A 164 8.69 3.01 -12.60
CA LYS A 164 9.48 4.12 -12.10
C LYS A 164 10.96 3.71 -11.90
N PRO A 165 11.93 4.30 -12.63
CA PRO A 165 13.34 4.00 -12.44
C PRO A 165 13.76 4.34 -11.00
N GLY A 166 14.42 3.39 -10.32
CA GLY A 166 14.80 3.49 -8.90
C GLY A 166 13.86 2.77 -7.93
N SER A 167 12.64 2.38 -8.34
CA SER A 167 11.85 1.40 -7.58
C SER A 167 12.44 0.01 -7.83
N GLY A 168 13.45 -0.35 -7.02
CA GLY A 168 14.37 -1.46 -7.25
C GLY A 168 13.80 -2.88 -7.08
N GLY A 169 12.56 -3.12 -7.45
CA GLY A 169 11.92 -4.44 -7.42
C GLY A 169 10.42 -4.31 -7.60
N GLY A 170 9.78 -5.30 -8.24
CA GLY A 170 8.32 -5.38 -8.30
C GLY A 170 7.68 -5.38 -6.90
N ARG A 171 6.35 -5.44 -6.85
CA ARG A 171 5.62 -5.41 -5.56
C ARG A 171 6.19 -6.45 -4.59
N MET A 172 6.55 -6.00 -3.38
CA MET A 172 7.16 -6.83 -2.34
C MET A 172 6.12 -7.65 -1.54
N ASN A 173 4.84 -7.58 -1.92
CA ASN A 173 3.77 -8.21 -1.16
C ASN A 173 3.79 -9.74 -1.31
N TYR A 174 3.44 -10.43 -0.24
CA TYR A 174 3.35 -11.89 -0.24
C TYR A 174 2.25 -12.37 0.70
N VAL A 175 1.80 -13.61 0.50
CA VAL A 175 0.83 -14.26 1.38
C VAL A 175 1.58 -15.16 2.35
N LYS A 176 1.35 -14.97 3.65
CA LYS A 176 1.83 -15.86 4.69
C LYS A 176 0.68 -16.73 5.18
N ILE A 177 0.82 -18.04 5.00
CA ILE A 177 -0.01 -19.03 5.68
C ILE A 177 0.67 -19.39 6.99
N ILE A 178 -0.10 -19.56 8.04
CA ILE A 178 0.40 -19.93 9.36
C ILE A 178 1.21 -21.24 9.29
N GLY A 179 2.46 -21.19 9.71
CA GLY A 179 3.43 -22.26 9.51
C GLY A 179 3.53 -23.25 10.67
N LYS A 180 4.43 -24.22 10.53
CA LYS A 180 4.75 -25.20 11.57
C LYS A 180 5.25 -24.51 12.84
N GLY A 181 4.67 -24.85 13.99
CA GLY A 181 5.06 -24.30 15.29
C GLY A 181 4.52 -22.90 15.61
N GLU A 182 3.89 -22.23 14.64
CA GLU A 182 3.23 -20.94 14.88
C GLU A 182 1.88 -21.15 15.59
N MET A 183 1.64 -20.38 16.65
CA MET A 183 0.35 -20.35 17.34
C MET A 183 -0.66 -19.53 16.52
N GLY A 184 -1.88 -20.05 16.38
CA GLY A 184 -2.98 -19.28 15.83
C GLY A 184 -4.30 -20.02 15.84
N PHE A 185 -5.36 -19.34 15.42
CA PHE A 185 -6.71 -19.90 15.40
C PHE A 185 -6.89 -20.80 14.19
N ARG A 186 -6.79 -22.12 14.42
CA ARG A 186 -6.77 -23.17 13.40
C ARG A 186 -8.08 -23.97 13.29
N GLY A 187 -9.19 -23.27 13.51
CA GLY A 187 -10.54 -23.86 13.59
C GLY A 187 -10.99 -24.19 15.00
N GLU A 188 -10.43 -23.53 16.01
CA GLU A 188 -10.83 -23.69 17.41
C GLU A 188 -11.08 -22.33 18.07
N GLY A 189 -11.72 -22.31 19.24
CA GLY A 189 -11.93 -21.09 20.03
C GLY A 189 -10.65 -20.55 20.68
N LYS A 190 -9.58 -21.32 20.67
CA LYS A 190 -8.25 -21.01 21.22
C LYS A 190 -7.16 -21.23 20.17
N GLU A 191 -6.02 -20.58 20.35
CA GLU A 191 -4.86 -20.76 19.48
C GLU A 191 -4.21 -22.14 19.66
N ALA A 192 -3.70 -22.69 18.57
CA ALA A 192 -2.99 -23.97 18.55
C ALA A 192 -1.89 -23.97 17.47
N GLN A 193 -0.94 -24.90 17.60
CA GLN A 193 0.09 -25.15 16.58
C GLN A 193 -0.34 -26.17 15.53
N VAL A 194 -1.39 -26.96 15.83
CA VAL A 194 -1.92 -28.02 14.98
C VAL A 194 -3.40 -27.76 14.66
N PRO A 195 -3.89 -28.22 13.50
CA PRO A 195 -3.15 -28.91 12.43
C PRO A 195 -2.23 -27.98 11.64
N ASP A 196 -1.12 -28.52 11.12
CA ASP A 196 -0.16 -27.81 10.27
C ASP A 196 -0.49 -28.04 8.78
N LEU A 197 -1.52 -27.33 8.28
CA LEU A 197 -1.88 -27.37 6.86
C LEU A 197 -1.13 -26.26 6.12
N ARG A 198 -0.53 -26.62 4.98
CA ARG A 198 0.38 -25.73 4.24
C ARG A 198 -0.30 -24.94 3.14
N SER A 199 -1.51 -25.32 2.74
CA SER A 199 -2.23 -24.68 1.65
C SER A 199 -3.50 -23.96 2.11
N LEU A 200 -3.81 -22.85 1.44
CA LEU A 200 -5.06 -22.13 1.64
C LEU A 200 -6.27 -23.00 1.24
N GLU A 201 -6.11 -23.87 0.24
CA GLU A 201 -7.16 -24.77 -0.21
C GLU A 201 -7.58 -25.77 0.89
N GLU A 202 -6.61 -26.38 1.58
CA GLU A 202 -6.91 -27.29 2.71
C GLU A 202 -7.60 -26.57 3.86
N TRP A 203 -7.17 -25.34 4.17
CA TRP A 203 -7.83 -24.51 5.18
C TRP A 203 -9.26 -24.12 4.78
N ALA A 204 -9.48 -23.77 3.52
CA ALA A 204 -10.80 -23.48 2.99
C ALA A 204 -11.70 -24.72 3.04
N ARG A 205 -11.17 -25.90 2.65
CA ARG A 205 -11.87 -27.19 2.75
C ARG A 205 -12.30 -27.47 4.18
N ARG A 206 -11.36 -27.40 5.12
CA ARG A 206 -11.61 -27.63 6.56
C ARG A 206 -12.66 -26.67 7.10
N TYR A 207 -12.56 -25.38 6.75
CA TYR A 207 -13.56 -24.39 7.15
C TYR A 207 -14.94 -24.72 6.61
N CYS A 208 -15.08 -25.12 5.35
CA CYS A 208 -16.38 -25.47 4.76
C CYS A 208 -16.98 -26.75 5.36
N GLU A 209 -16.16 -27.77 5.63
CA GLU A 209 -16.57 -29.06 6.21
C GLU A 209 -16.98 -28.96 7.69
N ASP A 210 -16.49 -27.95 8.41
CA ASP A 210 -16.81 -27.70 9.82
C ASP A 210 -18.31 -27.48 10.03
N GLN A 211 -18.97 -28.35 10.80
CA GLN A 211 -20.42 -28.28 11.04
C GLN A 211 -20.83 -27.28 12.12
N SER A 212 -19.86 -26.56 12.71
CA SER A 212 -20.14 -25.59 13.76
C SER A 212 -21.07 -24.48 13.26
N SER A 213 -22.05 -24.14 14.10
CA SER A 213 -23.06 -23.10 13.81
C SER A 213 -22.45 -21.71 13.70
N ILE A 214 -21.39 -21.44 14.47
CA ILE A 214 -20.69 -20.14 14.50
C ILE A 214 -19.22 -20.39 14.19
N LYS A 215 -18.84 -20.18 12.93
CA LYS A 215 -17.46 -20.24 12.47
C LYS A 215 -17.12 -19.02 11.61
N ARG A 216 -15.85 -18.61 11.62
CA ARG A 216 -15.38 -17.52 10.75
C ARG A 216 -14.01 -17.79 10.16
N PHE A 217 -13.86 -17.43 8.89
CA PHE A 217 -12.60 -17.43 8.15
C PHE A 217 -12.08 -16.01 8.02
N VAL A 218 -10.80 -15.79 8.31
CA VAL A 218 -10.22 -14.46 8.40
C VAL A 218 -8.99 -14.36 7.51
N LEU A 219 -8.97 -13.33 6.67
CA LEU A 219 -7.77 -12.81 6.04
C LEU A 219 -7.38 -11.50 6.74
N GLU A 220 -6.15 -11.44 7.24
CA GLU A 220 -5.56 -10.21 7.78
C GLU A 220 -4.62 -9.61 6.74
N ARG A 221 -4.63 -8.29 6.59
CA ARG A 221 -3.66 -7.54 5.78
C ARG A 221 -2.82 -6.69 6.71
N THR A 222 -1.51 -6.83 6.65
CA THR A 222 -0.59 -6.14 7.55
C THR A 222 0.48 -5.40 6.78
N VAL A 223 0.96 -4.31 7.38
CA VAL A 223 2.17 -3.62 6.94
C VAL A 223 3.29 -3.99 7.91
N ILE A 224 4.43 -4.39 7.38
CA ILE A 224 5.61 -4.75 8.18
C ILE A 224 6.79 -3.84 7.84
N ASN A 225 7.79 -3.80 8.72
CA ASN A 225 9.03 -3.04 8.54
C ASN A 225 8.83 -1.53 8.32
N TRP A 226 7.68 -1.01 8.74
CA TRP A 226 7.36 0.41 8.74
C TRP A 226 7.80 1.03 10.05
N ASN A 227 8.73 1.99 10.01
CA ASN A 227 9.24 2.60 11.21
C ASN A 227 8.32 3.72 11.72
N THR A 228 7.21 3.32 12.33
CA THR A 228 6.23 4.24 12.91
C THR A 228 6.81 5.04 14.07
N SER A 229 7.72 4.47 14.87
CA SER A 229 8.35 5.17 16.00
C SER A 229 9.23 6.34 15.55
N TYR A 230 9.96 6.20 14.45
CA TYR A 230 10.71 7.32 13.85
C TYR A 230 9.76 8.43 13.40
N LEU A 231 8.71 8.08 12.65
CA LEU A 231 7.75 9.06 12.17
C LEU A 231 7.03 9.77 13.32
N GLU A 232 6.66 9.03 14.37
CA GLU A 232 6.06 9.60 15.57
C GLU A 232 7.00 10.64 16.22
N GLY A 233 8.26 10.28 16.46
CA GLY A 233 9.26 11.19 17.01
C GLY A 233 9.47 12.44 16.16
N SER A 234 9.61 12.28 14.84
CA SER A 234 9.78 13.38 13.89
C SER A 234 8.56 14.31 13.85
N LEU A 235 7.34 13.75 13.85
CA LEU A 235 6.09 14.53 13.88
C LEU A 235 5.90 15.27 15.21
N LEU A 236 6.20 14.62 16.35
CA LEU A 236 6.14 15.28 17.66
C LEU A 236 7.16 16.41 17.77
N SER A 237 8.38 16.21 17.25
CA SER A 237 9.41 17.25 17.15
C SER A 237 8.96 18.42 16.29
N LEU A 238 8.36 18.13 15.12
CA LEU A 238 7.77 19.15 14.25
C LEU A 238 6.72 19.98 14.99
N ILE A 239 5.80 19.33 15.70
CA ILE A 239 4.73 20.01 16.44
C ILE A 239 5.29 20.82 17.60
N SER A 240 6.32 20.33 18.29
CA SER A 240 7.00 21.06 19.36
C SER A 240 7.76 22.28 18.85
N SER A 241 8.19 22.27 17.58
CA SER A 241 8.74 23.46 16.90
C SER A 241 7.67 24.48 16.50
N THR A 242 6.38 24.16 16.69
CA THR A 242 5.29 25.13 16.59
C THR A 242 5.00 25.75 17.96
N SER A 243 4.24 26.85 18.00
CA SER A 243 3.78 27.43 19.28
C SER A 243 2.67 26.63 19.97
N TYR A 244 2.35 25.41 19.50
CA TYR A 244 1.29 24.60 20.06
C TYR A 244 1.66 24.05 21.45
N ARG A 245 0.77 24.23 22.43
CA ARG A 245 0.97 23.83 23.83
C ARG A 245 -0.01 22.76 24.32
N GLY A 246 -0.90 22.28 23.44
CA GLY A 246 -1.87 21.25 23.79
C GLY A 246 -1.27 19.85 23.83
N HIS A 247 -2.08 18.88 24.24
CA HIS A 247 -1.73 17.46 24.17
C HIS A 247 -1.84 16.96 22.74
N VAL A 248 -0.82 16.25 22.27
CA VAL A 248 -0.73 15.73 20.90
C VAL A 248 -0.72 14.21 20.95
N THR A 249 -1.50 13.59 20.07
CA THR A 249 -1.49 12.15 19.84
C THR A 249 -1.21 11.87 18.38
N VAL A 250 -0.21 11.03 18.09
CA VAL A 250 0.07 10.51 16.75
C VAL A 250 -0.29 9.04 16.73
N LEU A 251 -1.12 8.63 15.77
CA LEU A 251 -1.52 7.24 15.58
C LEU A 251 -1.23 6.81 14.14
N PHE A 252 -1.11 5.50 13.95
CA PHE A 252 -0.90 4.88 12.63
C PHE A 252 -2.05 3.93 12.28
N PRO A 253 -3.29 4.42 12.03
CA PRO A 253 -4.41 3.54 11.73
C PRO A 253 -4.19 2.72 10.46
N LEU A 254 -4.64 1.47 10.48
CA LEU A 254 -4.63 0.58 9.33
C LEU A 254 -6.06 0.18 8.94
N THR A 255 -6.61 0.90 7.96
CA THR A 255 -7.96 0.64 7.43
C THR A 255 -7.93 -0.46 6.37
N HIS A 256 -9.06 -1.10 6.12
CA HIS A 256 -9.24 -2.22 5.18
C HIS A 256 -8.30 -3.41 5.47
N SER A 257 -7.90 -3.57 6.74
CA SER A 257 -6.89 -4.53 7.19
C SER A 257 -7.44 -5.92 7.49
N ARG A 258 -8.77 -6.11 7.49
CA ARG A 258 -9.36 -7.40 7.85
C ARG A 258 -10.52 -7.76 6.95
N VAL A 259 -10.59 -9.04 6.59
CA VAL A 259 -11.73 -9.65 5.90
C VAL A 259 -12.22 -10.81 6.76
N VAL A 260 -13.52 -10.87 6.98
CA VAL A 260 -14.17 -11.93 7.77
C VAL A 260 -15.32 -12.54 6.98
N VAL A 261 -15.24 -13.84 6.75
CA VAL A 261 -16.34 -14.64 6.21
C VAL A 261 -16.95 -15.43 7.35
N HIS A 262 -18.21 -15.15 7.68
CA HIS A 262 -18.95 -15.91 8.66
C HIS A 262 -19.71 -17.05 8.01
N SER A 263 -19.90 -18.15 8.76
CA SER A 263 -20.99 -19.08 8.43
C SER A 263 -22.31 -18.34 8.44
N PRO A 264 -23.23 -18.64 7.50
CA PRO A 264 -24.58 -18.11 7.58
C PRO A 264 -25.20 -18.54 8.91
N ASP A 265 -25.96 -17.63 9.53
CA ASP A 265 -26.65 -17.90 10.79
C ASP A 265 -27.67 -19.03 10.56
N LYS A 266 -27.29 -20.28 10.83
CA LYS A 266 -28.18 -21.45 10.76
C LYS A 266 -29.19 -21.48 11.93
N VAL A 267 -29.07 -20.56 12.89
CA VAL A 267 -29.85 -20.53 14.11
C VAL A 267 -30.85 -19.38 14.01
N ASN A 268 -32.15 -19.70 14.05
CA ASN A 268 -33.22 -18.70 14.11
C ASN A 268 -32.88 -17.62 15.15
N ARG A 269 -33.07 -16.35 14.77
CA ARG A 269 -32.84 -15.11 15.55
C ARG A 269 -33.33 -15.16 17.01
N PHE A 270 -34.26 -16.05 17.35
CA PHE A 270 -34.89 -16.16 18.66
C PHE A 270 -34.09 -16.93 19.74
N PHE A 271 -33.10 -17.76 19.38
CA PHE A 271 -32.25 -18.47 20.37
C PHE A 271 -30.86 -17.84 20.53
N SER A 272 -30.64 -16.69 19.89
CA SER A 272 -29.36 -16.00 19.71
C SER A 272 -28.55 -15.85 21.00
N ASP A 273 -29.15 -15.39 22.10
CA ASP A 273 -28.32 -14.81 23.16
C ASP A 273 -27.85 -15.81 24.21
N VAL A 274 -28.60 -16.90 24.42
CA VAL A 274 -28.25 -17.91 25.43
C VAL A 274 -27.34 -18.98 24.84
N THR A 275 -27.53 -19.42 23.59
CA THR A 275 -26.71 -20.49 22.98
C THR A 275 -25.34 -20.00 22.47
N LYS A 276 -25.21 -18.70 22.15
CA LYS A 276 -23.92 -18.06 21.82
C LYS A 276 -22.91 -18.10 22.97
N LEU A 277 -23.39 -18.15 24.22
CA LEU A 277 -22.54 -18.23 25.41
C LEU A 277 -21.93 -19.62 25.63
N PHE A 278 -22.58 -20.68 25.14
CA PHE A 278 -22.15 -22.07 25.36
C PHE A 278 -21.45 -22.71 24.16
N THR A 279 -21.56 -22.13 22.96
CA THR A 279 -20.91 -22.66 21.75
C THR A 279 -19.76 -21.74 21.34
N GLY A 280 -18.53 -22.13 21.66
CA GLY A 280 -17.34 -21.35 21.30
C GLY A 280 -17.28 -21.11 19.79
N THR A 281 -17.08 -19.85 19.37
CA THR A 281 -16.91 -19.49 17.95
C THR A 281 -15.63 -20.12 17.40
N LYS A 282 -15.76 -20.93 16.34
CA LYS A 282 -14.61 -21.49 15.62
C LYS A 282 -13.96 -20.39 14.78
N LYS A 283 -12.64 -20.26 14.90
CA LYS A 283 -11.88 -19.19 14.27
C LYS A 283 -10.81 -19.79 13.37
N TYR A 284 -10.76 -19.34 12.12
CA TYR A 284 -9.74 -19.69 11.14
C TYR A 284 -8.97 -18.43 10.75
N GLU A 285 -7.94 -18.09 11.53
CA GLU A 285 -7.06 -16.94 11.32
C GLU A 285 -5.68 -17.44 10.87
N VAL A 286 -5.66 -18.01 9.67
CA VAL A 286 -4.54 -18.84 9.18
C VAL A 286 -3.79 -18.22 8.01
N ILE A 287 -4.27 -17.09 7.49
CA ILE A 287 -3.70 -16.43 6.31
C ILE A 287 -3.56 -14.92 6.55
N LYS A 288 -2.40 -14.40 6.15
CA LYS A 288 -2.09 -12.97 6.15
C LYS A 288 -1.60 -12.54 4.77
N SER A 289 -2.04 -11.39 4.31
CA SER A 289 -1.46 -10.66 3.18
C SER A 289 -0.49 -9.61 3.74
N ILE A 290 0.80 -9.81 3.48
CA ILE A 290 1.87 -8.99 4.03
C ILE A 290 2.30 -7.95 2.99
N TRP A 291 2.35 -6.69 3.41
CA TRP A 291 2.73 -5.54 2.60
C TRP A 291 3.93 -4.84 3.24
N PRO A 292 5.16 -5.23 2.91
CA PRO A 292 6.34 -4.63 3.51
C PRO A 292 6.49 -3.17 3.10
N TYR A 293 6.72 -2.27 4.07
CA TYR A 293 7.22 -0.92 3.79
C TYR A 293 8.68 -0.98 3.36
N ALA A 294 9.44 -1.93 3.93
CA ALA A 294 10.81 -2.24 3.56
C ALA A 294 11.07 -3.74 3.67
N ASP A 295 12.15 -4.23 3.07
CA ASP A 295 12.57 -5.63 3.09
C ASP A 295 12.92 -6.12 4.49
N VAL A 296 13.58 -5.29 5.29
CA VAL A 296 13.98 -5.56 6.68
C VAL A 296 13.56 -4.45 7.63
N ALA A 297 13.45 -4.79 8.91
CA ALA A 297 13.19 -3.81 9.96
C ALA A 297 14.41 -2.89 10.14
N ARG A 298 14.18 -1.63 10.53
CA ARG A 298 15.27 -0.69 10.78
C ARG A 298 16.05 -1.16 12.03
N GLY A 299 17.37 -1.28 11.89
CA GLY A 299 18.28 -1.73 12.97
C GLY A 299 18.61 -3.22 12.98
N GLU A 300 17.96 -4.04 12.13
CA GLU A 300 18.25 -5.49 12.05
C GLU A 300 19.59 -5.79 11.36
N ASN A 301 20.03 -4.92 10.43
CA ASN A 301 21.28 -5.05 9.65
C ASN A 301 22.17 -3.79 9.69
N ASP A 302 22.23 -3.08 10.83
CA ASP A 302 23.04 -1.85 11.00
C ASP A 302 22.75 -0.73 9.95
N GLY A 303 21.57 -0.76 9.34
CA GLY A 303 21.16 0.15 8.27
C GLY A 303 21.80 -0.13 6.89
N MET A 304 22.79 -1.00 6.79
CA MET A 304 23.37 -1.39 5.50
C MET A 304 22.40 -2.27 4.72
N GLY A 305 21.89 -1.74 3.61
CA GLY A 305 21.12 -2.52 2.62
C GLY A 305 19.62 -2.62 2.87
N ARG A 306 19.02 -1.86 3.79
CA ARG A 306 17.56 -1.76 3.90
C ARG A 306 17.00 -1.12 2.64
N ARG A 307 16.04 -1.79 1.99
CA ARG A 307 15.34 -1.31 0.80
C ARG A 307 13.88 -1.05 1.11
N CYS A 308 13.48 0.21 1.05
CA CYS A 308 12.07 0.60 1.10
C CYS A 308 11.37 0.27 -0.22
N ALA A 309 10.08 -0.06 -0.15
CA ALA A 309 9.25 -0.32 -1.33
C ALA A 309 9.18 0.90 -2.26
N VAL A 310 9.15 2.11 -1.68
CA VAL A 310 9.08 3.38 -2.44
C VAL A 310 10.12 4.38 -1.98
N GLN A 311 10.11 4.77 -0.70
CA GLN A 311 11.05 5.74 -0.13
C GLN A 311 11.20 5.56 1.37
N GLU A 312 12.28 6.09 1.93
CA GLU A 312 12.52 6.08 3.37
C GLU A 312 11.55 7.00 4.12
N GLU A 313 11.28 6.67 5.38
CA GLU A 313 10.44 7.46 6.27
C GLU A 313 11.00 8.88 6.49
N GLU A 314 12.32 9.03 6.49
CA GLU A 314 13.02 10.32 6.64
C GLU A 314 12.80 11.24 5.43
N VAL A 315 12.97 10.68 4.23
CA VAL A 315 12.69 11.39 2.97
C VAL A 315 11.22 11.78 2.91
N TRP A 316 10.31 10.84 3.25
CA TRP A 316 8.88 11.14 3.34
C TRP A 316 8.58 12.26 4.34
N PHE A 317 9.16 12.22 5.54
CA PHE A 317 8.93 13.25 6.53
C PHE A 317 9.44 14.62 6.05
N SER A 318 10.64 14.68 5.47
CA SER A 318 11.20 15.90 4.89
C SER A 318 10.28 16.51 3.84
N ASP A 319 9.73 15.67 2.96
CA ASP A 319 8.82 16.07 1.88
C ASP A 319 7.46 16.60 2.37
N TRP A 320 6.99 16.11 3.52
CA TRP A 320 5.64 16.40 4.03
C TRP A 320 5.62 17.38 5.20
N ARG A 321 6.77 17.66 5.84
CA ARG A 321 6.84 18.43 7.09
C ARG A 321 6.17 19.80 6.99
N ASP A 322 6.31 20.49 5.86
CA ASP A 322 5.84 21.88 5.72
C ASP A 322 4.32 21.92 5.53
N ALA A 323 3.77 21.02 4.71
CA ALA A 323 2.32 20.82 4.57
C ALA A 323 1.65 20.43 5.89
N ILE A 324 2.28 19.51 6.65
CA ILE A 324 1.78 19.10 7.96
C ILE A 324 1.83 20.26 8.94
N ARG A 325 2.96 20.98 9.02
CA ARG A 325 3.13 22.17 9.88
C ARG A 325 2.04 23.19 9.61
N HIS A 326 1.80 23.50 8.33
CA HIS A 326 0.77 24.47 7.96
C HIS A 326 -0.62 24.00 8.38
N ALA A 327 -0.97 22.74 8.11
CA ALA A 327 -2.26 22.19 8.51
C ALA A 327 -2.49 22.23 10.04
N ILE A 328 -1.43 22.05 10.84
CA ILE A 328 -1.47 22.21 12.30
C ILE A 328 -1.74 23.67 12.69
N VAL A 329 -0.98 24.61 12.13
CA VAL A 329 -1.11 26.06 12.42
C VAL A 329 -2.50 26.57 12.02
N ALA A 330 -3.02 26.08 10.88
CA ALA A 330 -4.36 26.38 10.39
C ALA A 330 -5.49 25.68 11.20
N LYS A 331 -5.15 24.90 12.23
CA LYS A 331 -6.10 24.13 13.05
C LYS A 331 -7.03 23.23 12.22
N ARG A 332 -6.49 22.64 11.15
CA ARG A 332 -7.29 21.87 10.19
C ARG A 332 -7.85 20.59 10.82
N LYS A 333 -9.05 20.20 10.39
CA LYS A 333 -9.68 18.92 10.70
C LYS A 333 -10.02 18.22 9.38
N GLY A 334 -9.35 17.12 9.07
CA GLY A 334 -9.55 16.41 7.81
C GLY A 334 -8.27 15.85 7.21
N TRP A 335 -8.28 15.70 5.89
CA TRP A 335 -7.15 15.15 5.14
C TRP A 335 -6.07 16.19 4.86
N VAL A 336 -4.83 15.74 4.86
CA VAL A 336 -3.69 16.41 4.22
C VAL A 336 -3.27 15.52 3.05
N THR A 337 -3.25 16.09 1.87
CA THR A 337 -3.22 15.39 0.57
C THR A 337 -1.97 15.74 -0.23
N VAL A 338 -1.81 15.11 -1.40
CA VAL A 338 -0.69 15.43 -2.29
C VAL A 338 -0.83 16.84 -2.86
N GLU A 339 -2.07 17.32 -3.02
CA GLU A 339 -2.36 18.68 -3.45
C GLU A 339 -1.86 19.72 -2.45
N ASP A 340 -2.08 19.50 -1.14
CA ASP A 340 -1.51 20.37 -0.10
C ASP A 340 0.02 20.41 -0.20
N ARG A 341 0.65 19.24 -0.39
CA ARG A 341 2.10 19.17 -0.59
C ARG A 341 2.53 19.92 -1.86
N LEU A 342 1.78 19.77 -2.95
CA LEU A 342 2.07 20.45 -4.22
C LEU A 342 2.00 21.97 -4.06
N GLU A 343 1.00 22.49 -3.35
CA GLU A 343 0.88 23.92 -3.04
C GLU A 343 2.16 24.42 -2.35
N PHE A 344 2.66 23.72 -1.32
CA PHE A 344 3.91 24.10 -0.65
C PHE A 344 5.18 23.98 -1.51
N LEU A 345 5.19 23.08 -2.49
CA LEU A 345 6.29 22.98 -3.46
C LEU A 345 6.24 24.10 -4.49
N MET A 346 5.06 24.65 -4.76
CA MET A 346 4.83 25.74 -5.71
C MET A 346 4.91 27.14 -5.05
N GLU A 347 4.77 27.21 -3.73
CA GLU A 347 4.95 28.44 -2.98
C GLU A 347 6.45 28.80 -2.87
N PRO A 348 6.84 30.05 -3.19
CA PRO A 348 8.22 30.45 -3.07
C PRO A 348 8.63 30.45 -1.60
N LYS A 349 9.75 29.80 -1.28
CA LYS A 349 10.23 29.76 0.10
C LYS A 349 10.58 31.18 0.56
N PRO A 350 10.20 31.59 1.78
CA PRO A 350 10.59 32.87 2.32
C PRO A 350 12.13 32.95 2.36
N GLY A 351 12.71 33.78 1.48
CA GLY A 351 14.17 33.92 1.27
C GLY A 351 14.68 33.58 -0.15
N GLU A 352 13.84 32.99 -1.01
CA GLU A 352 14.11 32.77 -2.45
C GLU A 352 13.38 33.78 -3.35
N VAL A 353 12.37 34.48 -2.82
CA VAL A 353 11.70 35.59 -3.50
C VAL A 353 12.72 36.71 -3.75
N GLY A 354 13.09 36.92 -5.01
CA GLY A 354 13.96 38.02 -5.43
C GLY A 354 15.45 37.73 -5.47
N LYS A 355 15.89 36.46 -5.35
CA LYS A 355 17.24 36.10 -5.80
C LYS A 355 17.20 35.92 -7.31
N PRO A 356 17.86 36.77 -8.11
CA PRO A 356 18.07 36.46 -9.52
C PRO A 356 18.93 35.20 -9.56
N GLU A 357 18.33 34.07 -9.91
CA GLU A 357 19.11 32.95 -10.43
C GLU A 357 19.75 33.45 -11.73
N ASP A 358 21.07 33.29 -11.82
CA ASP A 358 21.86 33.73 -12.96
C ASP A 358 21.51 32.84 -14.16
N TRP A 359 20.49 33.27 -14.93
CA TRP A 359 19.99 32.59 -16.13
C TRP A 359 20.96 32.71 -17.32
N GLY A 360 22.26 32.52 -17.10
CA GLY A 360 23.23 32.60 -18.19
C GLY A 360 24.69 32.55 -17.77
N SER A 361 25.23 31.34 -17.67
CA SER A 361 26.63 31.10 -18.04
C SER A 361 26.69 29.79 -18.83
N PHE A 362 26.42 29.91 -20.13
CA PHE A 362 26.86 28.95 -21.15
C PHE A 362 28.25 29.33 -21.63
#